data_AF-A0AA45C6G6-F1
#
_entry.id   AF-A0AA45C6G6-F1
#
_cell.length_a   1.000
_cell.length_b   1.000
_cell.length_c   1.000
_cell.angle_alpha   90.00
_cell.angle_beta   90.00
_cell.angle_gamma   90.00
#
_symmetry.space_group_name_H-M   'P 1'
#
loop_
_entity.id
_entity.type
_entity.pdbx_description
1 polymer ?
#
loop_
_entity_poly.entity_id
_entity_poly.type
_entity_poly.pdbx_seq_one_letter_code
_entity_poly.pdbx_strand_id
1 'polypeptide(L)'
;MVKTYLGNYLESLSESQIEFLAENKFIFYERNGINRFRKEFKSIDDLKNILKSFINLSIIPAYCVEDEKIFYDFDEDNIYIRNYLIEDAYGKNFLLDILSEMVSAKDEIEKRFIQVNEIIKELSDDFILGINLWYKYGYSRLYISEGTEKVGFIDLINNNNFAEAGYDNLIEELSKDERVKKISGYFLLKEGLIKSN
;
A
#
# COMPACT_ATOMS: atom_id res chain seq x y z
N MET A 1 -24.81 -14.92 -13.12
CA MET A 1 -24.72 -14.66 -11.66
C MET A 1 -23.58 -13.71 -11.47
N VAL A 2 -23.91 -12.50 -11.05
CA VAL A 2 -22.97 -11.41 -10.83
C VAL A 2 -21.99 -11.79 -9.73
N LYS A 3 -20.70 -11.58 -9.94
CA LYS A 3 -19.65 -11.75 -8.93
C LYS A 3 -18.91 -10.44 -8.72
N THR A 4 -18.58 -10.14 -7.47
CA THR A 4 -17.89 -8.91 -7.07
C THR A 4 -16.46 -9.20 -6.61
N TYR A 5 -15.55 -8.32 -6.99
CA TYR A 5 -14.13 -8.47 -6.75
C TYR A 5 -13.53 -7.15 -6.27
N LEU A 6 -12.51 -7.25 -5.42
CA LEU A 6 -11.61 -6.14 -5.11
C LEU A 6 -10.26 -6.39 -5.80
N GLY A 7 -9.67 -5.38 -6.42
CA GLY A 7 -8.47 -5.52 -7.24
C GLY A 7 -7.80 -4.18 -7.55
N ASN A 8 -6.66 -4.25 -8.23
CA ASN A 8 -5.98 -3.10 -8.83
C ASN A 8 -4.96 -3.58 -9.89
N TYR A 9 -4.26 -2.64 -10.52
CA TYR A 9 -3.14 -2.86 -11.43
C TYR A 9 -1.90 -3.38 -10.69
N LEU A 10 -1.08 -4.17 -11.38
CA LEU A 10 0.20 -4.67 -10.86
C LEU A 10 1.37 -3.72 -11.07
N GLU A 11 1.26 -2.75 -11.98
CA GLU A 11 2.40 -1.91 -12.42
C GLU A 11 3.09 -1.13 -11.29
N SER A 12 2.38 -0.83 -10.20
CA SER A 12 2.89 -0.10 -9.06
C SER A 12 3.39 -0.99 -7.91
N LEU A 13 3.26 -2.31 -8.02
CA LEU A 13 3.59 -3.25 -6.95
C LEU A 13 5.02 -3.77 -7.05
N SER A 14 5.64 -4.00 -5.89
CA SER A 14 6.90 -4.73 -5.80
C SER A 14 6.70 -6.25 -5.92
N GLU A 15 7.79 -6.98 -6.16
CA GLU A 15 7.76 -8.45 -6.19
C GLU A 15 7.24 -9.04 -4.86
N SER A 16 7.67 -8.49 -3.71
CA SER A 16 7.22 -8.97 -2.40
C SER A 16 5.72 -8.72 -2.16
N GLN A 17 5.18 -7.60 -2.64
CA GLN A 17 3.74 -7.35 -2.60
C GLN A 17 2.97 -8.37 -3.47
N ILE A 18 3.51 -8.70 -4.65
CA ILE A 18 2.91 -9.71 -5.54
C ILE A 18 2.94 -11.09 -4.89
N GLU A 19 4.06 -11.48 -4.28
CA GLU A 19 4.19 -12.73 -3.51
C GLU A 19 3.18 -12.81 -2.37
N PHE A 20 3.07 -11.74 -1.57
CA PHE A 20 2.08 -11.64 -0.50
C PHE A 20 0.66 -11.85 -1.03
N LEU A 21 0.31 -11.19 -2.14
CA LEU A 21 -1.01 -11.33 -2.76
C LEU A 21 -1.24 -12.78 -3.26
N ALA A 22 -0.21 -13.42 -3.82
CA ALA A 22 -0.29 -14.81 -4.26
C ALA A 22 -0.54 -15.78 -3.10
N GLU A 23 0.21 -15.64 -1.99
CA GLU A 23 0.00 -16.42 -0.77
C GLU A 23 -1.40 -16.24 -0.19
N ASN A 24 -1.96 -15.03 -0.32
CA ASN A 24 -3.31 -14.68 0.10
C ASN A 24 -4.38 -15.02 -0.96
N LYS A 25 -4.05 -15.83 -1.97
CA LYS A 25 -4.96 -16.37 -2.99
C LYS A 25 -5.67 -15.29 -3.82
N PHE A 26 -4.99 -14.17 -4.08
CA PHE A 26 -5.42 -13.26 -5.13
C PHE A 26 -5.20 -13.89 -6.50
N ILE A 27 -6.11 -13.59 -7.43
CA ILE A 27 -6.06 -14.07 -8.82
C ILE A 27 -5.36 -13.00 -9.64
N PHE A 28 -4.30 -13.37 -10.35
CA PHE A 28 -3.60 -12.52 -11.31
C PHE A 28 -4.07 -12.81 -12.73
N TYR A 29 -4.21 -11.77 -13.54
CA TYR A 29 -4.65 -11.89 -14.93
C TYR A 29 -4.13 -10.72 -15.77
N GLU A 30 -4.11 -10.93 -17.09
CA GLU A 30 -3.72 -9.94 -18.09
C GLU A 30 -4.93 -9.64 -18.97
N ARG A 31 -5.13 -8.36 -19.31
CA ARG A 31 -6.09 -7.93 -20.32
C ARG A 31 -5.59 -6.66 -21.02
N ASN A 32 -5.56 -6.66 -22.35
CA ASN A 32 -5.14 -5.53 -23.18
C ASN A 32 -3.70 -5.04 -22.90
N GLY A 33 -2.77 -5.95 -22.61
CA GLY A 33 -1.38 -5.68 -22.26
C GLY A 33 -1.15 -5.25 -20.81
N ILE A 34 -2.19 -5.22 -19.98
CA ILE A 34 -2.12 -4.67 -18.61
C ILE A 34 -2.34 -5.78 -17.59
N ASN A 35 -1.38 -5.95 -16.68
CA ASN A 35 -1.42 -6.94 -15.61
C ASN A 35 -2.19 -6.41 -14.40
N ARG A 36 -3.07 -7.25 -13.86
CA ARG A 36 -4.01 -6.92 -12.79
C ARG A 36 -4.11 -8.06 -11.78
N PHE A 37 -4.65 -7.74 -10.62
CA PHE A 37 -5.01 -8.74 -9.61
C PHE A 37 -6.41 -8.48 -9.05
N ARG A 38 -7.07 -9.54 -8.59
CA ARG A 38 -8.41 -9.46 -8.00
C ARG A 38 -8.64 -10.54 -6.95
N LYS A 39 -9.57 -10.31 -6.03
CA LYS A 39 -10.08 -11.31 -5.10
C LYS A 39 -11.58 -11.14 -4.92
N GLU A 40 -12.28 -12.26 -5.06
CA GLU A 40 -13.74 -12.31 -4.95
C GLU A 40 -14.14 -12.04 -3.49
N PHE A 41 -15.19 -11.25 -3.29
CA PHE A 41 -15.88 -11.11 -2.01
C PHE A 41 -17.36 -11.37 -2.21
N LYS A 42 -18.01 -12.01 -1.22
CA LYS A 42 -19.44 -12.37 -1.29
C LYS A 42 -20.27 -11.63 -0.24
N SER A 43 -19.61 -10.90 0.66
CA SER A 43 -20.23 -10.13 1.74
C SER A 43 -19.38 -8.91 2.07
N ILE A 44 -19.95 -7.97 2.84
CA ILE A 44 -19.20 -6.81 3.36
C ILE A 44 -18.11 -7.25 4.35
N ASP A 45 -18.32 -8.34 5.10
CA ASP A 45 -17.30 -8.87 6.00
C ASP A 45 -16.11 -9.45 5.22
N ASP A 46 -16.38 -10.14 4.11
CA ASP A 46 -15.33 -10.58 3.18
C ASP A 46 -14.56 -9.38 2.62
N LEU A 47 -15.28 -8.35 2.16
CA LEU A 47 -14.69 -7.11 1.65
C LEU A 47 -13.76 -6.48 2.68
N LYS A 48 -14.22 -6.30 3.93
CA LYS A 48 -13.41 -5.76 5.04
C LYS A 48 -12.15 -6.56 5.27
N ASN A 49 -12.24 -7.88 5.22
CA ASN A 49 -11.07 -8.75 5.40
C ASN A 49 -10.07 -8.62 4.24
N ILE A 50 -10.53 -8.46 3.00
CA ILE A 50 -9.65 -8.20 1.87
C ILE A 50 -9.04 -6.79 1.97
N LEU A 51 -9.81 -5.78 2.37
CA LEU A 51 -9.35 -4.40 2.52
C LEU A 51 -8.22 -4.26 3.54
N LYS A 52 -8.18 -5.08 4.60
CA LYS A 52 -7.03 -5.12 5.52
C LYS A 52 -5.70 -5.36 4.78
N SER A 53 -5.69 -6.23 3.77
CA SER A 53 -4.50 -6.45 2.94
C SER A 53 -4.17 -5.20 2.12
N PHE A 54 -5.16 -4.55 1.51
CA PHE A 54 -4.95 -3.33 0.72
C PHE A 54 -4.39 -2.19 1.58
N ILE A 55 -4.96 -1.99 2.77
CA ILE A 55 -4.53 -0.97 3.72
C ILE A 55 -3.09 -1.25 4.18
N ASN A 56 -2.76 -2.49 4.51
CA ASN A 56 -1.42 -2.86 4.94
C ASN A 56 -0.39 -2.64 3.83
N LEU A 57 -0.72 -3.00 2.60
CA LEU A 57 0.15 -2.85 1.44
C LEU A 57 0.14 -1.43 0.84
N SER A 58 -0.63 -0.50 1.42
CA SER A 58 -0.88 0.84 0.87
C SER A 58 -1.36 0.84 -0.59
N ILE A 59 -2.21 -0.14 -0.95
CA ILE A 59 -2.83 -0.24 -2.28
C ILE A 59 -4.21 0.41 -2.21
N ILE A 60 -4.45 1.41 -3.07
CA ILE A 60 -5.78 2.03 -3.17
C ILE A 60 -6.75 0.98 -3.72
N PRO A 61 -7.85 0.66 -3.03
CA PRO A 61 -8.77 -0.36 -3.50
C PRO A 61 -9.55 0.10 -4.73
N ALA A 62 -9.77 -0.80 -5.68
CA ALA A 62 -10.76 -0.67 -6.74
C ALA A 62 -11.62 -1.94 -6.78
N TYR A 63 -12.86 -1.86 -7.27
CA TYR A 63 -13.74 -3.03 -7.39
C TYR A 63 -14.02 -3.36 -8.84
N CYS A 64 -14.32 -4.62 -9.15
CA CYS A 64 -14.70 -5.07 -10.49
C CYS A 64 -15.79 -6.13 -10.39
N VAL A 65 -16.48 -6.36 -11.51
CA VAL A 65 -17.67 -7.19 -11.57
C VAL A 65 -17.57 -8.17 -12.74
N GLU A 66 -17.96 -9.42 -12.51
CA GLU A 66 -18.13 -10.42 -13.57
C GLU A 66 -19.60 -10.80 -13.66
N ASP A 67 -20.18 -10.73 -14.85
CA ASP A 67 -21.50 -11.31 -15.11
C ASP A 67 -21.45 -12.17 -16.37
N GLU A 68 -21.96 -13.41 -16.26
CA GLU A 68 -22.00 -14.39 -17.35
C GLU A 68 -20.67 -14.54 -18.15
N LYS A 69 -19.52 -14.46 -17.46
CA LYS A 69 -18.15 -14.49 -18.02
C LYS A 69 -17.71 -13.20 -18.75
N ILE A 70 -18.57 -12.19 -18.80
CA ILE A 70 -18.19 -10.84 -19.20
C ILE A 70 -17.60 -10.14 -17.99
N PHE A 71 -16.40 -9.60 -18.16
CA PHE A 71 -15.68 -8.94 -17.09
C PHE A 71 -15.66 -7.43 -17.27
N TYR A 72 -16.10 -6.72 -16.24
CA TYR A 72 -16.09 -5.27 -16.14
C TYR A 72 -14.98 -4.89 -15.15
N ASP A 73 -13.81 -4.60 -15.72
CA ASP A 73 -12.61 -4.19 -14.99
C ASP A 73 -12.82 -2.83 -14.28
N PHE A 74 -11.83 -2.45 -13.47
CA PHE A 74 -11.85 -1.22 -12.70
C PHE A 74 -11.64 0.08 -13.51
N ASP A 75 -11.61 -0.01 -14.84
CA ASP A 75 -11.58 1.14 -15.75
C ASP A 75 -12.77 2.08 -15.51
N GLU A 76 -12.54 3.40 -15.62
CA GLU A 76 -13.57 4.43 -15.38
C GLU A 76 -14.78 4.27 -16.30
N ASP A 77 -14.57 3.90 -17.56
CA ASP A 77 -15.62 3.70 -18.56
C ASP A 77 -16.65 2.62 -18.14
N ASN A 78 -16.24 1.67 -17.27
CA ASN A 78 -17.09 0.59 -16.80
C ASN A 78 -17.89 0.94 -15.54
N ILE A 79 -17.70 2.12 -14.93
CA ILE A 79 -18.24 2.43 -13.59
C ILE A 79 -19.77 2.30 -13.54
N TYR A 80 -20.47 2.83 -14.54
CA TYR A 80 -21.93 2.82 -14.58
C TYR A 80 -22.48 1.39 -14.68
N ILE A 81 -21.88 0.56 -15.53
CA ILE A 81 -22.30 -0.83 -15.72
C ILE A 81 -22.00 -1.64 -14.46
N ARG A 82 -20.81 -1.48 -13.86
CA ARG A 82 -20.47 -2.16 -12.60
C ARG A 82 -21.46 -1.83 -11.49
N ASN A 83 -21.77 -0.55 -11.30
CA ASN A 83 -22.74 -0.10 -10.31
C ASN A 83 -24.12 -0.73 -10.57
N TYR A 84 -24.61 -0.63 -11.81
CA TYR A 84 -25.91 -1.19 -12.18
C TYR A 84 -25.99 -2.70 -11.90
N LEU A 85 -24.98 -3.48 -12.29
CA LEU A 85 -24.95 -4.93 -12.06
C LEU A 85 -24.95 -5.29 -10.57
N ILE A 86 -24.26 -4.50 -9.73
CA ILE A 86 -24.27 -4.70 -8.29
C ILE A 86 -25.64 -4.33 -7.70
N GLU A 87 -26.22 -3.19 -8.10
CA GLU A 87 -27.53 -2.75 -7.61
C GLU A 87 -28.63 -3.74 -7.97
N ASP A 88 -28.62 -4.26 -9.20
CA ASP A 88 -29.62 -5.24 -9.67
C ASP A 88 -29.51 -6.58 -8.94
N ALA A 89 -28.28 -7.09 -8.73
CA ALA A 89 -28.07 -8.39 -8.13
C ALA A 89 -28.11 -8.41 -6.60
N TYR A 90 -27.64 -7.34 -5.94
CA TYR A 90 -27.41 -7.29 -4.49
C TYR A 90 -28.14 -6.14 -3.79
N GLY A 91 -28.70 -5.20 -4.54
CA GLY A 91 -29.39 -4.04 -4.02
C GLY A 91 -28.48 -2.84 -3.79
N LYS A 92 -29.09 -1.65 -3.83
CA LYS A 92 -28.40 -0.36 -3.69
C LYS A 92 -27.61 -0.20 -2.39
N ASN A 93 -28.13 -0.71 -1.27
CA ASN A 93 -27.44 -0.59 0.02
C ASN A 93 -26.09 -1.34 0.02
N PHE A 94 -26.02 -2.51 -0.62
CA PHE A 94 -24.78 -3.26 -0.73
C PHE A 94 -23.72 -2.49 -1.53
N LEU A 95 -24.12 -1.82 -2.63
CA LEU A 95 -23.22 -0.94 -3.37
C LEU A 95 -22.71 0.22 -2.49
N LEU A 96 -23.61 0.87 -1.75
CA LEU A 96 -23.22 1.97 -0.87
C LEU A 96 -22.24 1.52 0.22
N ASP A 97 -22.45 0.34 0.80
CA ASP A 97 -21.53 -0.24 1.77
C ASP A 97 -20.15 -0.51 1.16
N ILE A 98 -20.08 -1.08 -0.06
CA ILE A 98 -18.81 -1.28 -0.77
C ILE A 98 -18.06 0.05 -0.93
N LEU A 99 -18.74 1.09 -1.44
CA LEU A 99 -18.15 2.40 -1.68
C LEU A 99 -17.67 3.05 -0.37
N SER A 100 -18.46 2.95 0.70
CA SER A 100 -18.13 3.48 2.02
C SER A 100 -16.87 2.83 2.61
N GLU A 101 -16.77 1.50 2.53
CA GLU A 101 -15.61 0.76 3.03
C GLU A 101 -14.34 1.08 2.22
N MET A 102 -14.47 1.24 0.89
CA MET A 102 -13.35 1.63 0.04
C MET A 102 -12.84 3.05 0.33
N VAL A 103 -13.75 4.01 0.54
CA VAL A 103 -13.38 5.37 0.94
C VAL A 103 -12.67 5.35 2.30
N SER A 104 -13.22 4.62 3.26
CA SER A 104 -12.61 4.49 4.60
C SER A 104 -11.20 3.90 4.53
N ALA A 105 -11.00 2.86 3.71
CA ALA A 105 -9.69 2.26 3.50
C ALA A 105 -8.68 3.22 2.84
N LYS A 106 -9.13 4.01 1.85
CA LYS A 106 -8.30 5.03 1.22
C LYS A 106 -7.86 6.10 2.24
N ASP A 107 -8.79 6.59 3.05
CA ASP A 107 -8.51 7.57 4.09
C ASP A 107 -7.52 7.02 5.13
N GLU A 108 -7.63 5.74 5.48
CA GLU A 108 -6.68 5.09 6.39
C GLU A 108 -5.27 5.00 5.80
N ILE A 109 -5.14 4.60 4.54
CA ILE A 109 -3.84 4.57 3.83
C ILE A 109 -3.20 5.96 3.82
N GLU A 110 -3.98 7.00 3.50
CA GLU A 110 -3.51 8.38 3.47
C GLU A 110 -3.05 8.85 4.86
N LYS A 111 -3.85 8.58 5.90
CA LYS A 111 -3.50 8.92 7.29
C LYS A 111 -2.20 8.25 7.74
N ARG A 112 -2.01 6.96 7.43
CA ARG A 112 -0.77 6.24 7.77
C ARG A 112 0.44 6.89 7.09
N PHE A 113 0.31 7.31 5.83
CA PHE A 113 1.39 7.99 5.12
C PHE A 113 1.68 9.40 5.66
N ILE A 114 0.65 10.16 6.04
CA ILE A 114 0.80 11.46 6.69
C ILE A 114 1.59 11.31 8.01
N GLN A 115 1.22 10.33 8.83
CA GLN A 115 1.93 10.05 10.10
C GLN A 115 3.41 9.73 9.88
N VAL A 116 3.75 8.97 8.83
CA VAL A 116 5.17 8.72 8.48
C VAL A 116 5.90 10.02 8.17
N ASN A 117 5.29 10.93 7.39
CA ASN A 117 5.90 12.22 7.05
C ASN A 117 6.02 13.14 8.28
N GLU A 118 5.07 13.11 9.20
CA GLU A 118 5.14 13.84 10.47
C GLU A 118 6.32 13.35 11.32
N ILE A 119 6.48 12.02 11.46
CA ILE A 119 7.61 11.43 12.19
C ILE A 119 8.95 11.82 11.55
N ILE A 120 9.04 11.83 10.22
CA ILE A 120 10.26 12.25 9.50
C ILE A 120 10.58 13.72 9.79
N LYS A 121 9.55 14.58 9.80
CA LYS A 121 9.73 16.00 10.12
C LYS A 121 10.23 16.19 11.57
N GLU A 122 9.64 15.46 12.53
CA GLU A 122 10.09 15.47 13.93
C GLU A 122 11.56 15.02 14.06
N LEU A 123 11.95 13.95 13.37
CA LEU A 123 13.34 13.49 13.33
C LEU A 123 14.27 14.55 12.73
N SER A 124 13.85 15.21 11.65
CA SER A 124 14.61 16.29 11.02
C SER A 124 14.84 17.47 11.95
N ASP A 125 13.79 17.89 12.66
CA ASP A 125 13.85 19.03 13.58
C ASP A 125 14.71 18.72 14.82
N ASP A 126 14.56 17.53 15.41
CA ASP A 126 15.28 17.14 16.63
C ASP A 126 16.79 16.93 16.40
N PHE A 127 17.17 16.32 15.27
CA PHE A 127 18.56 16.07 14.94
C PHE A 127 19.20 17.22 14.15
N ILE A 128 18.41 18.21 13.72
CA ILE A 128 18.85 19.34 12.87
C ILE A 128 19.47 18.80 11.56
N LEU A 129 18.77 17.85 10.93
CA LEU A 129 19.21 17.18 9.70
C LEU A 129 18.15 17.27 8.61
N GLY A 130 18.59 17.30 7.35
CA GLY A 130 17.72 17.02 6.22
C GLY A 130 17.47 15.51 6.13
N ILE A 131 16.22 15.07 6.33
CA ILE A 131 15.83 13.67 6.20
C ILE A 131 14.79 13.57 5.10
N ASN A 132 15.13 12.84 4.04
CA ASN A 132 14.27 12.68 2.87
C ASN A 132 13.93 11.21 2.66
N LEU A 133 12.63 10.94 2.57
CA LEU A 133 12.13 9.62 2.25
C LEU A 133 12.26 9.33 0.76
N TRP A 134 12.80 8.15 0.44
CA TRP A 134 12.75 7.60 -0.91
C TRP A 134 12.23 6.18 -0.84
N TYR A 135 11.24 5.88 -1.67
CA TYR A 135 10.72 4.53 -1.80
C TYR A 135 10.35 4.24 -3.25
N LYS A 136 10.74 3.07 -3.75
CA LYS A 136 10.41 2.61 -5.10
C LYS A 136 10.67 1.12 -5.22
N TYR A 137 9.81 0.39 -5.94
CA TYR A 137 10.03 -1.01 -6.34
C TYR A 137 10.53 -1.93 -5.20
N GLY A 138 9.91 -1.89 -4.03
CA GLY A 138 10.29 -2.73 -2.89
C GLY A 138 11.42 -2.20 -2.01
N TYR A 139 12.03 -1.08 -2.38
CA TYR A 139 13.07 -0.43 -1.59
C TYR A 139 12.50 0.79 -0.87
N SER A 140 12.97 1.04 0.35
CA SER A 140 12.63 2.23 1.14
C SER A 140 13.83 2.69 1.96
N ARG A 141 14.17 3.98 1.88
CA ARG A 141 15.34 4.57 2.55
C ARG A 141 15.02 5.95 3.09
N LEU A 142 15.63 6.28 4.23
CA LEU A 142 15.77 7.66 4.70
C LEU A 142 17.15 8.17 4.28
N TYR A 143 17.21 9.11 3.34
CA TYR A 143 18.44 9.80 2.98
C TYR A 143 18.69 10.96 3.93
N ILE A 144 19.91 11.05 4.44
CA ILE A 144 20.28 11.98 5.51
C ILE A 144 21.33 12.95 4.98
N SER A 145 21.15 14.23 5.29
CA SER A 145 22.07 15.32 4.95
C SER A 145 22.24 16.30 6.10
N GLU A 146 23.44 16.86 6.26
CA GLU A 146 23.73 17.98 7.15
C GLU A 146 23.98 19.22 6.29
N GLY A 147 23.05 20.18 6.31
CA GLY A 147 23.04 21.28 5.34
C GLY A 147 22.94 20.76 3.90
N THR A 148 23.97 21.00 3.09
CA THR A 148 24.06 20.50 1.70
C THR A 148 24.87 19.20 1.58
N GLU A 149 25.52 18.76 2.65
CA GLU A 149 26.38 17.59 2.63
C GLU A 149 25.54 16.32 2.78
N LYS A 150 25.79 15.34 1.92
CA LYS A 150 25.19 14.02 2.07
C LYS A 150 25.92 13.29 3.20
N VAL A 151 25.17 12.80 4.18
CA VAL A 151 25.68 12.14 5.38
C VAL A 151 25.57 10.62 5.26
N GLY A 152 24.49 10.12 4.67
CA GLY A 152 24.26 8.69 4.57
C GLY A 152 22.82 8.32 4.24
N PHE A 153 22.47 7.07 4.50
CA PHE A 153 21.09 6.63 4.48
C PHE A 153 20.82 5.48 5.46
N ILE A 154 19.57 5.37 5.87
CA ILE A 154 19.04 4.23 6.62
C ILE A 154 18.14 3.42 5.70
N ASP A 155 18.41 2.12 5.56
CA ASP A 155 17.55 1.19 4.81
C ASP A 155 16.41 0.71 5.70
N LEU A 156 15.18 1.06 5.32
CA LEU A 156 13.98 0.81 6.12
C LEU A 156 13.46 -0.62 5.99
N ILE A 157 14.02 -1.42 5.09
CA ILE A 157 13.59 -2.81 4.81
C ILE A 157 14.66 -3.80 5.29
N ASN A 158 15.90 -3.61 4.86
CA ASN A 158 16.98 -4.60 5.03
C ASN A 158 17.98 -4.25 6.15
N ASN A 159 17.84 -3.09 6.80
CA ASN A 159 18.80 -2.56 7.78
C ASN A 159 20.25 -2.42 7.25
N ASN A 160 20.42 -2.33 5.92
CA ASN A 160 21.69 -2.08 5.24
C ASN A 160 22.02 -0.59 5.24
N ASN A 161 22.30 -0.03 6.40
CA ASN A 161 22.60 1.39 6.57
C ASN A 161 23.96 1.76 5.97
N PHE A 162 24.10 3.01 5.55
CA PHE A 162 25.34 3.55 5.01
C PHE A 162 25.62 4.92 5.63
N ALA A 163 26.87 5.13 6.04
CA ALA A 163 27.38 6.40 6.53
C ALA A 163 28.59 6.83 5.70
N GLU A 164 28.67 8.12 5.39
CA GLU A 164 29.90 8.74 4.91
C GLU A 164 30.91 8.85 6.06
N ALA A 165 32.19 9.00 5.73
CA ALA A 165 33.27 9.02 6.71
C ALA A 165 33.06 10.10 7.80
N GLY A 166 33.08 9.68 9.06
CA GLY A 166 32.88 10.57 10.21
C GLY A 166 31.44 10.60 10.75
N TYR A 167 30.48 9.95 10.08
CA TYR A 167 29.07 9.95 10.47
C TYR A 167 28.53 8.59 10.93
N ASP A 168 29.40 7.60 11.11
CA ASP A 168 29.01 6.23 11.50
C ASP A 168 28.14 6.21 12.77
N ASN A 169 28.59 6.93 13.82
CA ASN A 169 27.86 7.00 15.09
C ASN A 169 26.48 7.65 14.93
N LEU A 170 26.37 8.69 14.10
CA LEU A 170 25.11 9.41 13.87
C LEU A 170 24.09 8.51 13.16
N ILE A 171 24.51 7.82 12.09
CA ILE A 171 23.65 6.89 11.35
C ILE A 171 23.27 5.70 12.23
N GLU A 172 24.20 5.17 13.03
CA GLU A 172 23.92 4.10 13.97
C GLU A 172 22.88 4.52 15.03
N GLU A 173 23.03 5.71 15.62
CA GLU A 173 22.09 6.26 16.60
C GLU A 173 20.69 6.46 16.00
N LEU A 174 20.62 7.15 14.85
CA LEU A 174 19.35 7.37 14.15
C LEU A 174 18.67 6.05 13.77
N SER A 175 19.43 5.04 13.32
CA SER A 175 18.86 3.73 12.97
C SER A 175 18.24 2.99 14.15
N LYS A 176 18.65 3.33 15.38
CA LYS A 176 18.11 2.76 16.62
C LYS A 176 16.96 3.57 17.20
N ASP A 177 16.70 4.78 16.72
CA ASP A 177 15.58 5.62 17.17
C ASP A 177 14.24 4.89 16.91
N GLU A 178 13.38 4.86 17.93
CA GLU A 178 12.08 4.19 17.88
C GLU A 178 11.17 4.74 16.77
N ARG A 179 11.34 6.01 16.41
CA ARG A 179 10.62 6.64 15.29
C ARG A 179 11.06 6.07 13.95
N VAL A 180 12.36 5.86 13.75
CA VAL A 180 12.89 5.21 12.54
C VAL A 180 12.39 3.76 12.48
N LYS A 181 12.35 3.04 13.61
CA LYS A 181 11.75 1.70 13.67
C LYS A 181 10.26 1.69 13.32
N LYS A 182 9.49 2.70 13.75
CA LYS A 182 8.07 2.84 13.36
C LYS A 182 7.93 3.06 11.85
N ILE A 183 8.76 3.92 11.26
CA ILE A 183 8.77 4.16 9.81
C ILE A 183 9.15 2.86 9.07
N SER A 184 10.18 2.15 9.54
CA SER A 184 10.57 0.84 9.01
C SER A 184 9.42 -0.17 9.10
N GLY A 185 8.73 -0.26 10.24
CA GLY A 185 7.57 -1.11 10.42
C GLY A 185 6.43 -0.82 9.42
N TYR A 186 6.16 0.46 9.13
CA TYR A 186 5.21 0.83 8.09
C TYR A 186 5.63 0.29 6.71
N PHE A 187 6.90 0.45 6.34
CA PHE A 187 7.38 -0.01 5.03
C PHE A 187 7.49 -1.53 4.91
N LEU A 188 7.89 -2.22 5.97
CA LEU A 188 7.86 -3.69 6.03
C LEU A 188 6.43 -4.22 5.86
N LEU A 189 5.44 -3.57 6.48
CA LEU A 189 4.04 -3.91 6.33
C LEU A 189 3.54 -3.62 4.91
N LYS A 190 3.90 -2.45 4.36
CA LYS A 190 3.61 -2.01 2.99
C LYS A 190 4.11 -3.01 1.95
N GLU A 191 5.31 -3.54 2.16
CA GLU A 191 5.93 -4.50 1.24
C GLU A 191 5.47 -5.95 1.47
N GLY A 192 4.55 -6.19 2.42
CA GLY A 192 4.03 -7.52 2.73
C GLY A 192 5.02 -8.44 3.46
N LEU A 193 6.12 -7.89 3.99
CA LEU A 193 7.21 -8.66 4.61
C LEU A 193 6.93 -9.02 6.07
N ILE A 194 5.98 -8.32 6.70
CA ILE A 194 5.49 -8.63 8.04
C ILE A 194 3.96 -8.66 8.04
N LYS A 195 3.38 -9.45 8.94
CA LYS A 195 1.93 -9.48 9.16
C LYS A 195 1.54 -8.40 10.17
N SER A 196 0.41 -7.74 9.93
CA SER A 196 -0.25 -6.98 11.00
C SER A 196 -0.73 -7.97 12.05
N ASN A 197 -0.30 -7.80 13.30
CA ASN A 197 -0.96 -8.41 14.45
C ASN A 197 -2.34 -7.78 14.66
#